data_AF-A0A820C0Y9-F1
#
_entry.id   AF-A0A820C0Y9-F1
#
_cell.length_a   1.000
_cell.length_b   1.000
_cell.length_c   1.000
_cell.angle_alpha   90.00
_cell.angle_beta   90.00
_cell.angle_gamma   90.00
#
_symmetry.space_group_name_H-M   'P 1'
#
loop_
_entity.id
_entity.type
_entity.pdbx_description
1 polymer ?
#
loop_
_entity_poly.entity_id
_entity_poly.type
_entity_poly.pdbx_seq_one_letter_code
_entity_poly.pdbx_strand_id
1 'polypeptide(L)'
;MLKNTVRLSKIVGFNNSEQKRSFLTIVNQGFEAYRTTLGRNPVHLKPGLSLSLPVIHHVQKVDMREAGMGVDKISAFTKDNVPVQLSAVLFYQVKNAYKACFDVTDYRSSIYSVGTSSLRS
;
A
#
# COMPACT_ATOMS: atom_id res chain seq x y z
N MET A 1 -24.73 -10.96 -22.51
CA MET A 1 -24.07 -9.63 -22.46
C MET A 1 -23.64 -9.28 -21.03
N LEU A 2 -22.96 -10.19 -20.29
CA LEU A 2 -22.46 -9.95 -18.92
C LEU A 2 -21.23 -10.84 -18.63
N LYS A 3 -20.08 -10.55 -19.27
CA LYS A 3 -18.83 -11.32 -19.06
C LYS A 3 -17.62 -10.46 -18.66
N ASN A 4 -17.80 -9.18 -18.28
CA ASN A 4 -16.66 -8.27 -18.15
C ASN A 4 -16.40 -7.68 -16.76
N THR A 5 -17.01 -8.22 -15.70
CA THR A 5 -16.88 -7.66 -14.34
C THR A 5 -15.78 -8.32 -13.50
N VAL A 6 -15.06 -9.33 -14.03
CA VAL A 6 -14.05 -10.09 -13.25
C VAL A 6 -12.61 -9.56 -13.45
N ARG A 7 -12.40 -8.54 -14.30
CA ARG A 7 -11.06 -7.99 -14.58
C ARG A 7 -10.71 -6.68 -13.85
N LEU A 8 -11.59 -6.15 -12.99
CA LEU A 8 -11.30 -4.90 -12.27
C LEU A 8 -10.72 -5.11 -10.85
N SER A 9 -10.84 -6.30 -10.27
CA SER A 9 -10.21 -6.59 -8.96
C SER A 9 -8.68 -6.71 -9.00
N LYS A 10 -8.08 -6.82 -10.20
CA LYS A 10 -6.63 -7.01 -10.38
C LYS A 10 -5.83 -5.71 -10.48
N ILE A 11 -6.51 -4.56 -10.50
CA ILE A 11 -5.88 -3.21 -10.51
C ILE A 11 -5.68 -2.69 -9.08
N VAL A 12 -6.36 -3.27 -8.09
CA VAL A 12 -6.05 -3.04 -6.69
C VAL A 12 -4.79 -3.84 -6.37
N GLY A 13 -3.66 -3.14 -6.35
CA GLY A 13 -2.33 -3.66 -6.08
C GLY A 13 -2.18 -4.23 -4.67
N PHE A 14 -2.82 -5.35 -4.40
CA PHE A 14 -2.49 -6.28 -3.32
C PHE A 14 -1.23 -7.05 -3.69
N ASN A 15 -0.11 -6.34 -3.78
CA ASN A 15 1.20 -6.98 -3.71
C ASN A 15 1.70 -6.85 -2.28
N ASN A 16 1.14 -7.68 -1.39
CA ASN A 16 1.94 -8.21 -0.31
C ASN A 16 2.99 -9.06 -1.01
N SER A 17 4.16 -8.47 -1.25
CA SER A 17 5.34 -9.16 -1.74
C SER A 17 5.45 -10.45 -0.96
N GLU A 18 5.39 -11.58 -1.66
CA GLU A 18 5.58 -12.90 -1.08
C GLU A 18 6.72 -12.83 -0.07
N GLN A 19 6.37 -12.97 1.21
CA GLN A 19 7.34 -13.11 2.27
C GLN A 19 7.96 -14.49 2.08
N LYS A 20 8.90 -14.60 1.13
CA LYS A 20 9.68 -15.80 0.93
C LYS A 20 10.52 -15.94 2.19
N ARG A 21 10.12 -16.86 3.06
CA ARG A 21 10.76 -17.14 4.35
C ARG A 21 12.14 -17.76 4.10
N SER A 22 13.11 -16.92 3.78
CA SER A 22 14.51 -17.29 3.62
C SER A 22 15.36 -16.66 4.71
N PHE A 23 16.37 -17.40 5.18
CA PHE A 23 17.38 -16.90 6.11
C PHE A 23 18.05 -15.60 5.62
N LEU A 24 18.10 -15.45 4.30
CA LEU A 24 18.61 -14.29 3.61
C LEU A 24 17.45 -13.42 3.11
N THR A 25 17.34 -12.19 3.61
CA THR A 25 16.39 -11.20 3.09
C THR A 25 17.17 -10.09 2.40
N ILE A 26 16.95 -9.93 1.10
CA ILE A 26 17.52 -8.84 0.31
C ILE A 26 16.51 -7.69 0.30
N VAL A 27 16.96 -6.49 0.66
CA VAL A 27 16.17 -5.25 0.59
C VAL A 27 16.75 -4.38 -0.51
N ASN A 28 15.95 -4.10 -1.54
CA ASN A 28 16.36 -3.31 -2.68
C ASN A 28 16.43 -1.82 -2.31
N GLN A 29 17.25 -1.06 -3.03
CA GLN A 29 17.29 0.40 -2.90
C GLN A 29 15.94 1.03 -3.26
N GLY A 30 15.51 2.04 -2.49
CA GLY A 30 14.17 2.65 -2.61
C GLY A 30 13.08 1.94 -1.80
N PHE A 31 13.41 0.80 -1.18
CA PHE A 31 12.58 0.19 -0.15
C PHE A 31 13.23 0.39 1.21
N GLU A 32 12.41 0.66 2.20
CA GLU A 32 12.79 0.63 3.61
C GLU A 32 12.09 -0.56 4.26
N ALA A 33 12.79 -1.27 5.14
CA ALA A 33 12.23 -2.45 5.77
C ALA A 33 12.38 -2.42 7.29
N TYR A 34 11.39 -2.95 7.98
CA TYR A 34 11.41 -3.10 9.43
C TYR A 34 11.27 -4.57 9.80
N ARG A 35 12.14 -5.01 10.70
CA ARG A 35 12.10 -6.36 11.26
C ARG A 35 11.48 -6.31 12.66
N THR A 36 10.35 -6.98 12.82
CA THR A 36 9.73 -7.20 14.14
C THR A 36 10.11 -8.59 14.67
N THR A 37 10.25 -8.70 15.98
CA THR A 37 10.71 -9.94 16.64
C THR A 37 9.83 -10.21 17.85
N LEU A 38 8.82 -11.09 17.75
CA LEU A 38 7.94 -11.48 18.87
C LEU A 38 7.51 -10.31 19.79
N GLY A 39 7.06 -9.20 19.21
CA GLY A 39 6.63 -8.01 19.98
C GLY A 39 7.75 -7.10 20.51
N ARG A 40 9.02 -7.37 20.18
CA ARG A 40 10.15 -6.46 20.48
C ARG A 40 10.22 -5.30 19.49
N ASN A 41 10.96 -4.27 19.91
CA ASN A 41 11.17 -3.04 19.16
C ASN A 41 11.55 -3.32 17.69
N PRO A 42 10.83 -2.74 16.72
CA PRO A 42 11.16 -2.90 15.31
C PRO A 42 12.55 -2.35 15.00
N VAL A 43 13.35 -3.15 14.31
CA VAL A 43 14.70 -2.77 13.88
C VAL A 43 14.64 -2.31 12.43
N HIS A 44 15.12 -1.09 12.18
CA HIS A 44 15.28 -0.55 10.83
C HIS A 44 16.35 -1.36 10.08
N LEU A 45 15.97 -1.91 8.92
CA LEU A 45 16.86 -2.59 7.99
C LEU A 45 17.25 -1.63 6.86
N LYS A 46 18.55 -1.34 6.76
CA LYS A 46 19.09 -0.58 5.63
C LYS A 46 19.02 -1.41 4.34
N PRO A 47 18.93 -0.77 3.16
CA PRO A 47 19.01 -1.47 1.88
C PRO A 47 20.28 -2.32 1.80
N GLY A 48 20.15 -3.57 1.35
CA GLY A 48 21.25 -4.53 1.31
C GLY A 48 20.87 -5.91 1.84
N LEU A 49 21.90 -6.66 2.23
CA LEU A 49 21.77 -8.02 2.73
C LEU A 49 21.43 -8.00 4.22
N SER A 50 20.27 -8.55 4.58
CA SER A 50 19.86 -8.70 5.98
C SER A 50 19.66 -10.17 6.34
N LEU A 51 20.21 -10.56 7.49
CA LEU A 51 19.99 -11.88 8.08
C LEU A 51 18.69 -11.86 8.89
N SER A 52 17.75 -12.72 8.52
CA SER A 52 16.46 -12.83 9.19
C SER A 52 16.09 -14.30 9.37
N LEU A 53 16.01 -14.74 10.62
CA LEU A 53 15.46 -16.05 10.98
C LEU A 53 13.95 -16.11 10.69
N PRO A 54 13.49 -17.01 9.79
CA PRO A 54 12.10 -17.04 9.33
C PRO A 54 11.07 -17.45 10.40
N VAL A 55 11.52 -18.04 11.52
CA VAL A 55 10.65 -18.52 12.59
C VAL A 55 10.26 -17.40 13.57
N ILE A 56 11.17 -16.45 13.82
CA ILE A 56 11.03 -15.46 14.89
C ILE A 56 10.84 -14.05 14.32
N HIS A 57 11.43 -13.78 13.15
CA HIS A 57 11.44 -12.45 12.56
C HIS A 57 10.42 -12.31 11.45
N HIS A 58 9.69 -11.21 11.49
CA HIS A 58 8.81 -10.78 10.42
C HIS A 58 9.37 -9.49 9.81
N VAL A 59 9.58 -9.49 8.48
CA VAL A 59 10.13 -8.34 7.76
C VAL A 59 9.04 -7.70 6.94
N GLN A 60 8.69 -6.47 7.27
CA GLN A 60 7.79 -5.63 6.47
C GLN A 60 8.63 -4.72 5.59
N LYS A 61 8.38 -4.74 4.28
CA LYS A 61 9.04 -3.87 3.31
C LYS A 61 8.04 -2.81 2.84
N VAL A 62 8.45 -1.56 2.86
CA VAL A 62 7.67 -0.42 2.39
C VAL A 62 8.40 0.22 1.23
N ASP A 63 7.66 0.50 0.16
CA ASP A 63 8.19 1.26 -0.96
C ASP A 63 8.16 2.75 -0.61
N MET A 64 9.31 3.42 -0.74
CA MET A 64 9.48 4.86 -0.49
C MET A 64 9.34 5.69 -1.77
N ARG A 65 9.11 5.03 -2.91
CA ARG A 65 8.89 5.68 -4.19
C ARG A 65 7.46 6.19 -4.29
N GLU A 66 7.26 7.12 -5.23
CA GLU A 66 5.93 7.58 -5.57
C GLU A 66 5.13 6.43 -6.19
N ALA A 67 3.93 6.21 -5.66
CA ALA A 67 3.02 5.18 -6.12
C ALA A 67 1.68 5.80 -6.54
N GLY A 68 1.15 5.32 -7.66
CA GLY A 68 -0.18 5.65 -8.13
C GLY A 68 -1.21 4.63 -7.66
N MET A 69 -2.36 5.12 -7.19
CA MET A 69 -3.53 4.32 -6.86
C MET A 69 -4.72 4.85 -7.63
N GLY A 70 -5.31 4.00 -8.49
CA GLY A 70 -6.54 4.33 -9.20
C GLY A 70 -7.72 4.33 -8.23
N VAL A 71 -8.58 5.33 -8.32
CA VAL A 71 -9.88 5.34 -7.65
C VAL A 71 -10.93 4.81 -8.61
N ASP A 72 -11.79 3.93 -8.12
CA ASP A 72 -12.90 3.41 -8.91
C ASP A 72 -13.86 4.51 -9.33
N LYS A 73 -14.70 4.23 -10.33
CA LYS A 73 -15.68 5.21 -10.84
C LYS A 73 -16.69 5.56 -9.75
N ILE A 74 -16.70 6.84 -9.34
CA ILE A 74 -17.68 7.36 -8.38
C ILE A 74 -18.75 8.15 -9.14
N SER A 75 -20.01 7.90 -8.82
CA SER A 75 -21.14 8.72 -9.28
C SER A 75 -21.32 9.91 -8.35
N ALA A 76 -21.32 11.13 -8.90
CA ALA A 76 -21.59 12.36 -8.17
C ALA A 76 -22.68 13.18 -8.88
N PHE A 77 -23.35 14.07 -8.14
CA PHE A 77 -24.27 15.04 -8.71
C PHE A 77 -23.60 16.41 -8.71
N THR A 78 -23.62 17.09 -9.84
CA THR A 78 -23.20 18.49 -9.91
C THR A 78 -24.23 19.39 -9.21
N LYS A 79 -23.86 20.65 -8.98
CA LYS A 79 -24.79 21.66 -8.43
C LYS A 79 -26.06 21.84 -9.27
N ASP A 80 -25.98 21.55 -10.56
CA ASP A 80 -27.08 21.64 -11.52
C ASP A 80 -27.92 20.35 -11.61
N ASN A 81 -27.77 19.43 -10.65
CA ASN A 81 -28.50 18.15 -10.60
C ASN A 81 -28.24 17.23 -11.81
N VAL A 82 -27.05 17.34 -12.43
CA VAL A 82 -26.64 16.46 -13.52
C VAL A 82 -25.81 15.30 -12.95
N PRO A 83 -26.15 14.03 -13.25
CA PRO A 83 -25.35 12.90 -12.82
C PRO A 83 -24.04 12.84 -13.64
N VAL A 84 -22.91 12.81 -12.95
CA VAL A 84 -21.58 12.68 -13.55
C VAL A 84 -20.84 11.47 -12.96
N GLN A 85 -20.00 10.84 -13.77
CA GLN A 85 -19.09 9.78 -13.32
C GLN A 85 -17.67 10.32 -13.35
N LEU A 86 -17.00 10.28 -12.20
CA LEU A 86 -15.63 10.75 -12.04
C LEU A 86 -14.69 9.55 -11.90
N SER A 87 -13.49 9.69 -12.48
CA SER A 87 -12.38 8.75 -12.35
C SER A 87 -11.13 9.55 -12.06
N ALA A 88 -10.37 9.15 -11.05
CA ALA A 88 -9.17 9.86 -10.61
C ALA A 88 -8.06 8.88 -10.27
N VAL A 89 -6.82 9.38 -10.27
CA VAL A 89 -5.64 8.65 -9.82
C VAL A 89 -5.00 9.46 -8.69
N LEU A 90 -4.74 8.80 -7.56
CA LEU A 90 -4.07 9.37 -6.41
C LEU A 90 -2.58 9.01 -6.47
N PHE A 91 -1.72 10.02 -6.44
CA PHE A 91 -0.29 9.83 -6.29
C PHE A 91 0.11 10.11 -4.84
N TYR A 92 0.84 9.18 -4.24
CA TYR A 92 1.35 9.34 -2.87
C TYR A 92 2.79 8.84 -2.76
N GLN A 93 3.53 9.42 -1.82
CA GLN A 93 4.87 8.99 -1.46
C GLN A 93 4.98 8.85 0.06
N VAL A 94 5.50 7.71 0.51
CA VAL A 94 5.78 7.48 1.93
C VAL A 94 7.06 8.23 2.32
N LYS A 95 6.97 9.16 3.27
CA LYS A 95 8.13 9.91 3.78
C LYS A 95 8.82 9.23 4.98
N ASN A 96 8.07 8.43 5.73
CA ASN A 96 8.57 7.75 6.93
C ASN A 96 7.96 6.34 6.99
N ALA A 97 8.78 5.31 6.76
CA ALA A 97 8.30 3.93 6.75
C ALA A 97 7.98 3.40 8.16
N TYR A 98 8.61 3.90 9.22
CA TYR A 98 8.25 3.51 10.59
C TYR A 98 6.79 3.83 10.86
N LYS A 99 6.38 5.08 10.62
CA LYS A 99 5.00 5.51 10.82
C LYS A 99 4.03 4.76 9.91
N ALA A 100 4.41 4.56 8.65
CA ALA A 100 3.58 3.82 7.69
C ALA A 100 3.34 2.36 8.09
N CYS A 101 4.30 1.71 8.77
CA CYS A 101 4.15 0.33 9.25
C CYS A 101 3.41 0.21 10.58
N PHE A 102 3.62 1.16 11.50
CA PHE A 102 3.21 1.00 12.91
C PHE A 102 2.09 1.93 13.36
N ASP A 103 1.94 3.12 12.77
CA ASP A 103 0.90 4.08 13.16
C ASP A 103 -0.44 3.78 12.46
N VAL A 104 -0.40 3.12 11.29
CA VAL A 104 -1.59 2.82 10.47
C VAL A 104 -1.59 1.35 10.06
N THR A 105 -2.73 0.66 10.24
CA THR A 105 -2.86 -0.77 9.90
C THR A 105 -2.65 -1.03 8.40
N ASP A 106 -3.34 -0.25 7.56
CA ASP A 106 -3.16 -0.27 6.11
C ASP A 106 -3.26 1.17 5.59
N TYR A 107 -2.10 1.78 5.39
CA TYR A 107 -1.99 3.15 4.90
C TYR A 107 -2.59 3.31 3.50
N ARG A 108 -2.55 2.27 2.64
CA ARG A 108 -3.09 2.33 1.27
C ARG A 108 -4.61 2.44 1.30
N SER A 109 -5.26 1.58 2.08
CA SER A 109 -6.72 1.63 2.26
C SER A 109 -7.19 2.95 2.87
N SER A 110 -6.44 3.46 3.84
CA SER A 110 -6.75 4.73 4.52
C SER A 110 -6.67 5.91 3.55
N ILE A 111 -5.62 5.97 2.73
CA ILE A 111 -5.47 6.98 1.66
C ILE A 111 -6.61 6.86 0.64
N TYR A 112 -6.98 5.63 0.24
CA TYR A 112 -8.08 5.38 -0.69
C TYR A 112 -9.42 5.92 -0.16
N SER A 113 -9.76 5.63 1.09
CA SER A 113 -10.99 6.09 1.72
C SER A 113 -11.05 7.60 1.85
N VAL A 114 -9.93 8.23 2.26
CA VAL A 114 -9.83 9.70 2.35
C VAL A 114 -9.98 10.32 0.97
N GLY A 115 -9.25 9.83 -0.04
CA GLY A 115 -9.35 10.35 -1.40
C GLY A 115 -10.76 10.20 -2.00
N THR A 116 -11.41 9.06 -1.77
CA THR A 116 -12.80 8.81 -2.20
C THR A 116 -13.77 9.78 -1.54
N SER A 117 -13.61 10.05 -0.24
CA SER A 117 -14.45 11.02 0.47
C SER A 117 -14.27 12.44 -0.07
N SER A 118 -13.03 12.84 -0.35
CA SER A 118 -12.73 14.16 -0.92
C SER A 118 -13.27 14.34 -2.34
N LEU A 119 -13.37 13.26 -3.13
CA LEU A 119 -13.99 13.30 -4.47
C LEU A 119 -15.52 13.37 -4.43
N ARG A 120 -16.14 12.93 -3.32
CA ARG A 120 -17.59 12.93 -3.14
C ARG A 120 -18.11 14.28 -2.63
N SER A 121 -17.30 14.99 -1.85
CA SER A 121 -17.67 16.29 -1.28
C SER A 121 -17.58 17.41 -2.31
#